data_AF-A0A6H5IT35-F1
#
_entry.id   AF-A0A6H5IT35-F1
#
_cell.length_a   1.000
_cell.length_b   1.000
_cell.length_c   1.000
_cell.angle_alpha   90.00
_cell.angle_beta   90.00
_cell.angle_gamma   90.00
#
_symmetry.space_group_name_H-M   'P 1'
#
loop_
_entity.id
_entity.type
_entity.pdbx_description
1 polymer ?
#
loop_
_entity_poly.entity_id
_entity_poly.type
_entity_poly.pdbx_seq_one_letter_code
_entity_poly.pdbx_strand_id
1 'polypeptide(L)'
;MKINNTTQITGSKVILVPYKEHHVLRYHEWMKSEELQQLTASEPLSLEDEYKMQKSWFEDEDSKGCGWEATILMLIYGIEKLGVQKYSAKISIENVKSCNMFQKLDFIEISRSSVFEEVTLEKNVDSTWLNWLRSNVKFEMNENYDLRLNCTLNKTKNFV
;
A
#
# COMPACT_ATOMS: atom_id res chain seq x y z
N MET A 1 -9.76 6.52 -4.42
CA MET A 1 -10.26 5.50 -3.44
C MET A 1 -11.61 5.88 -2.78
N LYS A 2 -12.78 5.54 -3.36
CA LYS A 2 -14.09 5.80 -2.70
C LYS A 2 -14.72 4.59 -2.00
N ILE A 3 -14.54 3.39 -2.55
CA ILE A 3 -15.23 2.17 -2.06
C ILE A 3 -14.65 1.68 -0.72
N ASN A 4 -13.35 1.87 -0.49
CA ASN A 4 -12.62 1.42 0.70
C ASN A 4 -12.25 2.58 1.66
N ASN A 5 -12.92 3.73 1.56
CA ASN A 5 -12.57 4.94 2.33
C ASN A 5 -12.81 4.82 3.86
N THR A 6 -13.52 3.77 4.28
CA THR A 6 -13.78 3.37 5.68
C THR A 6 -13.19 1.99 6.00
N THR A 7 -12.37 1.41 5.13
CA THR A 7 -11.78 0.08 5.35
C THR A 7 -10.48 0.21 6.12
N GLN A 8 -10.36 -0.50 7.24
CA GLN A 8 -9.09 -0.70 7.94
C GLN A 8 -8.69 -2.17 7.81
N ILE A 9 -7.43 -2.41 7.43
CA ILE A 9 -6.83 -3.74 7.46
C ILE A 9 -5.67 -3.72 8.47
N THR A 10 -5.84 -4.44 9.57
CA THR A 10 -4.84 -4.50 10.64
C THR A 10 -4.01 -5.76 10.48
N GLY A 11 -2.74 -5.61 10.10
CA GLY A 11 -1.74 -6.67 10.07
C GLY A 11 -0.98 -6.77 11.39
N SER A 12 0.05 -7.62 11.43
CA SER A 12 0.85 -7.82 12.66
C SER A 12 1.79 -6.65 12.94
N LYS A 13 2.35 -6.06 11.88
CA LYS A 13 3.31 -4.95 11.97
C LYS A 13 2.79 -3.64 11.41
N VAL A 14 1.73 -3.71 10.60
CA VAL A 14 1.27 -2.61 9.78
C VAL A 14 -0.25 -2.50 9.90
N ILE A 15 -0.75 -1.27 9.90
CA ILE A 15 -2.18 -1.00 9.77
C ILE A 15 -2.36 -0.24 8.47
N LEU A 16 -3.13 -0.82 7.55
CA LEU A 16 -3.53 -0.17 6.32
C LEU A 16 -4.83 0.57 6.58
N VAL A 17 -4.75 1.90 6.49
CA VAL A 17 -5.90 2.79 6.52
C VAL A 17 -5.83 3.71 5.31
N PRO A 18 -6.96 4.24 4.82
CA PRO A 18 -6.96 5.20 3.74
C PRO A 18 -6.15 6.44 4.13
N TYR A 19 -5.31 6.93 3.22
CA TYR A 19 -4.54 8.15 3.44
C TYR A 19 -5.47 9.37 3.47
N LYS A 20 -5.56 10.04 4.62
CA LYS A 20 -6.49 11.15 4.89
C LYS A 20 -5.72 12.42 5.24
N GLU A 21 -6.38 13.55 5.12
CA GLU A 21 -5.83 14.90 5.38
C GLU A 21 -5.07 15.03 6.71
N HIS A 22 -5.54 14.38 7.79
CA HIS A 22 -4.87 14.43 9.08
C HIS A 22 -3.52 13.67 9.13
N HIS A 23 -3.22 12.82 8.16
CA HIS A 23 -1.92 12.16 8.04
C HIS A 23 -0.85 13.07 7.42
N VAL A 24 -1.25 14.12 6.70
CA VAL A 24 -0.35 14.99 5.92
C VAL A 24 0.73 15.61 6.80
N LEU A 25 0.37 16.11 7.99
CA LEU A 25 1.35 16.72 8.91
C LEU A 25 2.45 15.74 9.30
N ARG A 26 2.10 14.49 9.60
CA ARG A 26 3.07 13.46 9.98
C ARG A 26 3.94 13.03 8.79
N TYR A 27 3.35 12.91 7.61
CA TYR A 27 4.07 12.61 6.39
C TYR A 27 5.08 13.71 6.04
N HIS A 28 4.67 14.97 6.13
CA HIS A 28 5.54 16.13 5.90
C HIS A 28 6.76 16.13 6.83
N GLU A 29 6.59 15.78 8.11
CA GLU A 29 7.72 15.64 9.04
C GLU A 29 8.68 14.51 8.63
N TRP A 30 8.17 13.37 8.16
CA TRP A 30 9.04 12.29 7.64
C TRP A 30 9.80 12.72 6.38
N MET A 31 9.14 13.47 5.50
CA MET A 31 9.74 13.97 4.27
C MET A 31 10.77 15.09 4.47
N LYS A 32 11.05 15.51 5.71
CA LYS A 32 12.22 16.35 6.02
C LYS A 32 13.53 15.54 6.09
N SER A 33 13.48 14.22 6.12
CA SER A 33 14.66 13.35 6.13
C SER A 33 15.22 13.16 4.73
N GLU A 34 16.46 13.60 4.50
CA GLU A 34 17.18 13.40 3.22
C GLU A 34 17.36 11.90 2.87
N GLU A 35 17.58 11.05 3.88
CA GLU A 35 17.68 9.60 3.67
C GLU A 35 16.39 9.02 3.09
N LEU A 36 15.24 9.44 3.64
CA LEU A 36 13.93 8.98 3.14
C LEU A 36 13.66 9.51 1.74
N GLN A 37 13.98 10.78 1.46
CA GLN A 37 13.85 11.36 0.12
C GLN A 37 14.67 10.58 -0.91
N GLN A 38 15.93 10.26 -0.61
CA GLN A 38 16.79 9.47 -1.50
C GLN A 38 16.23 8.06 -1.73
N LEU A 39 15.82 7.36 -0.66
CA LEU A 39 15.26 6.01 -0.76
C LEU A 39 13.92 5.97 -1.51
N THR A 40 13.17 7.07 -1.52
CA THR A 40 11.87 7.19 -2.19
C THR A 40 11.96 7.94 -3.52
N ALA A 41 13.16 8.38 -3.94
CA ALA A 41 13.38 9.25 -5.09
C ALA A 41 12.39 10.43 -5.14
N SER A 42 12.12 11.02 -3.97
CA SER A 42 11.12 12.06 -3.78
C SER A 42 11.77 13.39 -3.45
N GLU A 43 11.25 14.46 -4.04
CA GLU A 43 11.67 15.83 -3.74
C GLU A 43 10.88 16.38 -2.54
N PRO A 44 11.47 17.21 -1.68
CA PRO A 44 10.77 17.85 -0.58
C PRO A 44 9.74 18.85 -1.10
N LEU A 45 8.55 18.85 -0.48
CA LEU A 45 7.45 19.74 -0.84
C LEU A 45 7.10 20.69 0.29
N SER A 46 6.48 21.82 -0.06
CA SER A 46 5.86 22.69 0.93
C SER A 46 4.66 21.98 1.57
N LEU A 47 4.33 22.34 2.81
CA LEU A 47 3.18 21.74 3.50
C LEU A 47 1.87 21.96 2.71
N GLU A 48 1.72 23.10 2.05
CA GLU A 48 0.55 23.38 1.21
C GLU A 48 0.48 22.45 0.01
N ASP A 49 1.62 22.16 -0.61
CA ASP A 49 1.71 21.25 -1.76
C ASP A 49 1.48 19.80 -1.34
N GLU A 50 1.91 19.38 -0.15
CA GLU A 50 1.58 18.07 0.42
C GLU A 50 0.07 17.89 0.61
N TYR A 51 -0.65 18.93 1.04
CA TYR A 51 -2.12 18.90 1.12
C TYR A 51 -2.77 18.80 -0.27
N LYS A 52 -2.22 19.50 -1.27
CA LYS A 52 -2.69 19.39 -2.67
C LYS A 52 -2.43 17.99 -3.21
N MET A 53 -1.24 17.43 -2.98
CA MET A 53 -0.89 16.08 -3.39
C MET A 53 -1.69 15.01 -2.66
N GLN A 54 -1.98 15.18 -1.37
CA GLN A 54 -2.86 14.26 -0.67
C GLN A 54 -4.25 14.25 -1.28
N LYS A 55 -4.79 15.42 -1.67
CA LYS A 55 -6.09 15.50 -2.36
C LYS A 55 -6.03 14.79 -3.72
N SER A 56 -4.97 15.01 -4.51
CA SER A 56 -4.82 14.29 -5.78
C SER A 56 -4.62 12.78 -5.57
N TRP A 57 -3.85 12.34 -4.58
CA TRP A 57 -3.63 10.92 -4.26
C TRP A 57 -4.83 10.23 -3.63
N PHE A 58 -5.70 10.97 -2.94
CA PHE A 58 -7.00 10.44 -2.53
C PHE A 58 -7.85 10.07 -3.76
N GLU A 59 -7.62 10.75 -4.87
CA GLU A 59 -8.22 10.51 -6.18
C GLU A 59 -7.41 9.51 -7.03
N ASP A 60 -6.11 9.34 -6.76
CA ASP A 60 -5.17 8.45 -7.45
C ASP A 60 -5.03 7.04 -6.80
N GLU A 61 -4.49 6.07 -7.53
CA GLU A 61 -4.55 4.64 -7.15
C GLU A 61 -3.27 4.02 -6.56
N ASP A 62 -2.13 4.72 -6.46
CA ASP A 62 -0.86 4.12 -6.05
C ASP A 62 -0.31 4.61 -4.70
N SER A 63 0.20 3.69 -3.87
CA SER A 63 0.83 4.00 -2.57
C SER A 63 1.89 2.97 -2.16
N LYS A 64 3.06 3.42 -1.66
CA LYS A 64 4.21 2.59 -1.24
C LYS A 64 4.43 2.60 0.28
N GLY A 65 5.10 1.56 0.80
CA GLY A 65 5.84 1.66 2.07
C GLY A 65 5.63 0.58 3.14
N CYS A 66 5.04 -0.57 2.83
CA CYS A 66 5.03 -1.80 3.66
C CYS A 66 4.96 -3.04 2.73
N GLY A 67 5.67 -2.93 1.60
CA GLY A 67 5.34 -3.59 0.33
C GLY A 67 4.89 -5.04 0.45
N TRP A 68 5.65 -5.90 1.12
CA TRP A 68 5.27 -7.32 1.20
C TRP A 68 3.94 -7.58 1.91
N GLU A 69 3.81 -7.19 3.17
CA GLU A 69 2.58 -7.41 3.94
C GLU A 69 1.41 -6.63 3.32
N ALA A 70 1.66 -5.39 2.89
CA ALA A 70 0.64 -4.56 2.25
C ALA A 70 0.15 -5.13 0.91
N THR A 71 1.07 -5.56 0.04
CA THR A 71 0.73 -6.19 -1.24
C THR A 71 -0.05 -7.47 -1.02
N ILE A 72 0.36 -8.34 -0.08
CA ILE A 72 -0.41 -9.55 0.22
C ILE A 72 -1.83 -9.20 0.68
N LEU A 73 -1.98 -8.23 1.60
CA LEU A 73 -3.30 -7.79 2.08
C LEU A 73 -4.15 -7.19 0.95
N MET A 74 -3.55 -6.40 0.05
CA MET A 74 -4.22 -5.85 -1.13
C MET A 74 -4.65 -6.95 -2.11
N LEU A 75 -3.80 -7.95 -2.37
CA LEU A 75 -4.12 -9.08 -3.24
C LEU A 75 -5.27 -9.91 -2.65
N ILE A 76 -5.24 -10.21 -1.35
CA ILE A 76 -6.33 -10.91 -0.66
C ILE A 76 -7.62 -10.10 -0.75
N TYR A 77 -7.57 -8.79 -0.48
CA TYR A 77 -8.73 -7.91 -0.59
C TYR A 77 -9.31 -7.93 -2.01
N GLY A 78 -8.47 -7.80 -3.05
CA GLY A 78 -8.93 -7.82 -4.43
C GLY A 78 -9.58 -9.16 -4.82
N ILE A 79 -9.06 -10.29 -4.34
CA ILE A 79 -9.65 -11.61 -4.60
C ILE A 79 -11.00 -11.74 -3.88
N GLU A 80 -11.05 -11.46 -2.58
CA GLU A 80 -12.19 -11.83 -1.74
C GLU A 80 -13.32 -10.79 -1.74
N LYS A 81 -12.98 -9.51 -1.89
CA LYS A 81 -13.94 -8.41 -1.85
C LYS A 81 -14.29 -7.89 -3.24
N LEU A 82 -13.33 -7.89 -4.16
CA LEU A 82 -13.54 -7.38 -5.51
C LEU A 82 -13.72 -8.49 -6.56
N GLY A 83 -13.47 -9.76 -6.20
CA GLY A 83 -13.60 -10.88 -7.13
C GLY A 83 -12.56 -10.89 -8.25
N VAL A 84 -11.40 -10.26 -8.04
CA VAL A 84 -10.32 -10.22 -9.03
C VAL A 84 -9.82 -11.64 -9.31
N GLN A 85 -9.67 -11.97 -10.58
CA GLN A 85 -9.24 -13.31 -11.04
C GLN A 85 -7.83 -13.32 -11.64
N LYS A 86 -7.28 -12.14 -11.96
CA LYS A 86 -5.97 -12.00 -12.59
C LYS A 86 -5.34 -10.67 -12.18
N TYR A 87 -4.05 -10.70 -11.89
CA TYR A 87 -3.23 -9.52 -11.63
C TYR A 87 -2.13 -9.39 -12.68
N SER A 88 -1.81 -8.14 -13.03
CA SER A 88 -0.66 -7.78 -13.85
C SER A 88 0.16 -6.72 -13.13
N ALA A 89 1.47 -6.90 -13.06
CA ALA A 89 2.40 -5.96 -12.44
C ALA A 89 3.42 -5.51 -13.48
N LYS A 90 3.49 -4.20 -13.72
CA LYS A 90 4.52 -3.57 -14.54
C LYS A 90 5.54 -2.91 -13.65
N ILE A 91 6.81 -3.27 -13.81
CA ILE A 91 7.88 -2.90 -12.88
C ILE A 91 9.08 -2.46 -13.71
N SER A 92 9.72 -1.35 -13.34
CA SER A 92 11.02 -0.99 -13.91
C SER A 92 12.03 -2.12 -13.72
N ILE A 93 12.82 -2.42 -14.76
CA ILE A 93 13.86 -3.46 -14.75
C ILE A 93 14.90 -3.22 -13.65
N GLU A 94 15.16 -1.95 -13.33
CA GLU A 94 16.11 -1.55 -12.28
C GLU A 94 15.58 -1.80 -10.86
N ASN A 95 14.25 -1.92 -10.70
CA ASN A 95 13.62 -2.18 -9.42
C ASN A 95 13.65 -3.67 -9.07
N VAL A 96 14.87 -4.21 -8.94
CA VAL A 96 15.16 -5.61 -8.62
C VAL A 96 14.45 -6.06 -7.35
N LYS A 97 14.28 -5.16 -6.35
CA LYS A 97 13.54 -5.45 -5.12
C LYS A 97 12.09 -5.84 -5.41
N SER A 98 11.40 -5.08 -6.25
CA SER A 98 10.00 -5.35 -6.60
C SER A 98 9.89 -6.54 -7.53
N CYS A 99 10.79 -6.68 -8.51
CA CYS A 99 10.84 -7.88 -9.36
C CYS A 99 10.96 -9.16 -8.52
N ASN A 100 11.91 -9.20 -7.58
CA ASN A 100 12.09 -10.33 -6.66
C ASN A 100 10.87 -10.54 -5.76
N MET A 101 10.21 -9.46 -5.35
CA MET A 101 8.99 -9.51 -4.53
C MET A 101 7.86 -10.20 -5.29
N PHE A 102 7.57 -9.78 -6.52
CA PHE A 102 6.49 -10.36 -7.32
C PHE A 102 6.80 -11.78 -7.80
N GLN A 103 8.07 -12.10 -8.08
CA GLN A 103 8.50 -13.48 -8.32
C GLN A 103 8.24 -14.39 -7.11
N LYS A 104 8.51 -13.91 -5.88
CA LYS A 104 8.17 -14.66 -4.65
C LYS A 104 6.67 -14.83 -4.43
N LEU A 105 5.86 -13.93 -4.97
CA LEU A 105 4.40 -14.03 -4.99
C LEU A 105 3.89 -14.96 -6.11
N ASP A 106 4.80 -15.66 -6.80
CA ASP A 106 4.52 -16.59 -7.89
C ASP A 106 3.99 -15.91 -9.17
N PHE A 107 4.25 -14.60 -9.34
CA PHE A 107 4.00 -13.93 -10.62
C PHE A 107 5.05 -14.35 -11.65
N ILE A 108 4.59 -14.51 -12.90
CA ILE A 108 5.40 -14.99 -14.02
C ILE A 108 5.63 -13.84 -14.99
N GLU A 109 6.87 -13.68 -15.45
CA GLU A 109 7.20 -12.71 -16.51
C GLU A 109 6.59 -13.12 -17.84
N ILE A 110 5.78 -12.24 -18.43
CA ILE A 110 5.15 -12.44 -19.74
C ILE A 110 5.78 -11.58 -20.84
N SER A 111 6.38 -10.44 -20.49
CA SER A 111 7.03 -9.56 -21.44
C SER A 111 8.05 -8.64 -20.76
N ARG A 112 9.00 -8.16 -21.58
CA ARG A 112 10.03 -7.21 -21.19
C ARG A 112 10.23 -6.20 -22.31
N SER A 113 10.27 -4.92 -21.96
CA SER A 113 10.53 -3.83 -22.90
C SER A 113 11.87 -3.20 -22.61
N SER A 114 12.78 -3.23 -23.58
CA SER A 114 14.03 -2.46 -23.53
C SER A 114 13.82 -0.98 -23.81
N VAL A 115 12.73 -0.61 -24.49
CA VAL A 115 12.41 0.80 -24.81
C VAL A 115 11.88 1.54 -23.59
N PHE A 116 11.04 0.86 -22.79
CA PHE A 116 10.42 1.43 -21.59
C PHE A 116 11.14 1.01 -20.30
N GLU A 117 12.19 0.19 -20.42
CA GLU A 117 12.96 -0.35 -19.31
C GLU A 117 12.07 -0.99 -18.22
N GLU A 118 11.03 -1.71 -18.65
CA GLU A 118 10.03 -2.35 -17.78
C GLU A 118 9.89 -3.85 -18.04
N VAL A 119 9.49 -4.58 -17.01
CA VAL A 119 9.04 -5.98 -17.07
C VAL A 119 7.56 -6.04 -16.72
N THR A 120 6.80 -6.86 -17.46
CA THR A 120 5.40 -7.18 -17.14
C THR A 120 5.31 -8.60 -16.59
N LEU A 121 4.76 -8.72 -15.39
CA LEU A 121 4.53 -9.98 -14.68
C LEU A 121 3.02 -10.22 -14.53
N GLU A 122 2.58 -11.47 -14.51
CA GLU A 122 1.17 -11.83 -14.32
C GLU A 122 0.96 -12.98 -13.33
N LYS A 123 -0.19 -12.99 -12.66
CA LYS A 123 -0.65 -14.08 -11.82
C LYS A 123 -2.15 -14.28 -11.95
N ASN A 124 -2.54 -15.50 -12.33
CA ASN A 124 -3.93 -15.95 -12.24
C ASN A 124 -4.26 -16.37 -10.81
N VAL A 125 -5.49 -16.11 -10.38
CA VAL A 125 -5.98 -16.45 -9.06
C VAL A 125 -6.47 -17.88 -9.05
N ASP A 126 -6.01 -18.65 -8.07
CA ASP A 126 -6.54 -19.96 -7.74
C ASP A 126 -6.63 -20.13 -6.21
N SER A 127 -7.37 -21.14 -5.76
CA SER A 127 -7.60 -21.39 -4.33
C SER A 127 -6.32 -21.76 -3.58
N THR A 128 -5.37 -22.42 -4.23
CA THR A 128 -4.08 -22.78 -3.64
C THR A 128 -3.28 -21.53 -3.32
N TRP A 129 -3.22 -20.59 -4.27
CA TRP A 129 -2.53 -19.32 -4.12
C TRP A 129 -3.19 -18.43 -3.07
N LEU A 130 -4.52 -18.33 -3.05
CA LEU A 130 -5.24 -17.59 -2.00
C LEU A 130 -4.94 -18.14 -0.60
N ASN A 131 -4.94 -19.46 -0.44
CA ASN A 131 -4.60 -20.11 0.83
C ASN A 131 -3.14 -19.84 1.23
N TRP A 132 -2.23 -19.84 0.27
CA TRP A 132 -0.83 -19.48 0.50
C TRP A 132 -0.70 -18.01 0.92
N LEU A 133 -1.39 -17.07 0.28
CA LEU A 133 -1.38 -15.66 0.69
C LEU A 133 -1.86 -15.50 2.14
N ARG A 134 -2.97 -16.16 2.50
CA ARG A 134 -3.52 -16.16 3.88
C ARG A 134 -2.58 -16.76 4.93
N SER A 135 -1.73 -17.72 4.57
CA SER A 135 -0.78 -18.30 5.52
C SER A 135 0.43 -17.38 5.79
N ASN A 136 0.70 -16.44 4.88
CA ASN A 136 1.83 -15.51 4.98
C ASN A 136 1.55 -14.27 5.82
N VAL A 137 0.29 -13.97 6.15
CA VAL A 137 -0.11 -12.78 6.92
C VAL A 137 -1.19 -13.11 7.94
N LYS A 138 -1.13 -12.49 9.12
CA LYS A 138 -2.23 -12.48 10.08
C LYS A 138 -2.87 -11.10 10.02
N PHE A 139 -4.18 -11.04 9.79
CA PHE A 139 -4.88 -9.77 9.67
C PHE A 139 -6.35 -9.85 10.06
N GLU A 140 -6.90 -8.68 10.36
CA GLU A 140 -8.33 -8.45 10.57
C GLU A 140 -8.79 -7.32 9.64
N MET A 141 -9.97 -7.47 9.02
CA MET A 141 -10.59 -6.43 8.18
C MET A 141 -11.82 -5.86 8.87
N ASN A 142 -11.88 -4.54 8.98
CA ASN A 142 -13.04 -3.83 9.52
C ASN A 142 -13.57 -2.82 8.47
N GLU A 143 -14.83 -2.98 8.08
CA GLU A 143 -15.49 -2.15 7.06
C GLU A 143 -16.12 -0.86 7.64
N ASN A 144 -16.19 -0.74 8.98
CA ASN A 144 -16.81 0.37 9.70
C ASN A 144 -15.79 1.22 10.48
N TYR A 145 -14.66 1.57 9.85
CA TYR A 145 -13.66 2.41 10.51
C TYR A 145 -14.06 3.90 10.51
N ASP A 146 -14.66 4.37 11.62
CA ASP A 146 -14.81 5.80 11.93
C ASP A 146 -13.79 6.24 13.01
N LEU A 147 -12.80 7.03 12.58
CA LEU A 147 -11.78 7.62 13.44
C LEU A 147 -12.34 8.60 14.49
N ARG A 148 -13.56 9.13 14.30
CA ARG A 148 -14.18 10.08 15.24
C ARG A 148 -14.43 9.46 16.62
N LEU A 149 -14.52 8.13 16.72
CA LEU A 149 -14.69 7.42 17.99
C LEU A 149 -13.37 7.23 18.76
N ASN A 150 -12.22 7.20 18.08
CA ASN A 150 -10.92 6.92 18.71
C ASN A 150 -10.16 8.18 19.16
N CYS A 151 -10.53 9.37 18.68
CA CYS A 151 -9.99 10.64 19.20
C CYS A 151 -10.42 10.93 20.65
N THR A 152 -11.47 10.29 21.16
CA THR A 152 -11.95 10.47 22.53
C THR A 152 -11.21 9.60 23.56
N LEU A 153 -10.60 8.49 23.12
CA LEU A 153 -9.97 7.51 24.03
C LEU A 153 -8.47 7.77 24.28
N ASN A 154 -7.79 8.54 23.42
CA ASN A 154 -6.36 8.83 23.57
C ASN A 154 -6.04 10.15 24.30
N LYS A 155 -7.05 10.85 24.85
CA LYS A 155 -6.81 12.01 25.74
C LYS A 155 -6.57 11.65 27.21
N THR A 156 -6.62 10.36 27.59
CA THR A 156 -6.47 9.93 29.00
C THR A 156 -5.26 9.04 29.29
N LYS A 157 -4.39 8.75 28.31
CA LYS A 157 -3.07 8.17 28.61
C LYS A 157 -2.02 9.26 28.62
N ASN A 158 -2.01 10.01 29.71
CA ASN A 158 -0.86 10.82 30.13
C ASN A 158 0.34 9.89 30.24
N PHE A 159 1.39 10.18 29.48
CA PHE A 159 2.74 9.73 29.79
C PHE A 159 3.16 10.47 31.08
N VAL A 160 3.35 9.69 32.15
CA VAL A 160 4.19 10.04 33.30
C VAL A 160 5.42 9.16 33.21
#